data_AF-A0A2N3AII5-F1
#
_entry.id   AF-A0A2N3AII5-F1
#
_cell.length_a   1.000
_cell.length_b   1.000
_cell.length_c   1.000
_cell.angle_alpha   90.00
_cell.angle_beta   90.00
_cell.angle_gamma   90.00
#
_symmetry.space_group_name_H-M   'P 1'
#
loop_
_entity.id
_entity.type
_entity.pdbx_description
1 polymer ?
#
loop_
_entity_poly.entity_id
_entity_poly.type
_entity_poly.pdbx_seq_one_letter_code
_entity_poly.pdbx_strand_id
1 'polypeptide(L)'
;VALLDRARNEPRDLYDIWYLTSNQHVDIAELIEAVEEKWEFRGKKLTDVGEEFLRKETRFKKLWEMRLSSQIASIPEFGQVYRVVQREFRQAGLLKQRII
;
A
#
# COMPACT_ATOMS: atom_id res chain seq x y z
N VAL A 1 3.52 -2.25 7.15
CA VAL A 1 4.70 -1.49 7.63
C VAL A 1 5.58 -0.97 6.50
N ALA A 2 6.08 -1.79 5.57
CA ALA A 2 7.00 -1.31 4.52
C ALA A 2 6.41 -0.21 3.60
N LEU A 3 5.22 -0.46 3.02
CA LEU A 3 4.60 0.49 2.08
C LEU A 3 4.27 1.85 2.72
N LEU A 4 3.83 1.83 3.98
CA LEU A 4 3.41 3.02 4.72
C LEU A 4 4.60 3.75 5.41
N ASP A 5 5.80 3.18 5.41
CA ASP A 5 6.98 3.82 6.00
C ASP A 5 7.54 4.93 5.11
N ARG A 6 7.50 6.19 5.55
CA ARG A 6 7.99 7.36 4.80
C ARG A 6 9.37 7.17 4.14
N ALA A 7 10.31 6.48 4.79
CA ALA A 7 11.67 6.29 4.25
C ALA A 7 11.70 5.29 3.08
N ARG A 8 10.74 4.36 3.02
CA ARG A 8 10.67 3.30 2.02
C ARG A 8 9.79 3.69 0.84
N ASN A 9 10.35 3.59 -0.35
CA ASN A 9 9.71 4.03 -1.59
C ASN A 9 9.96 3.01 -2.71
N GLU A 10 9.69 1.75 -2.39
CA GLU A 10 9.92 0.63 -3.29
C GLU A 10 8.59 0.22 -3.96
N PRO A 11 8.41 0.44 -5.28
CA PRO A 11 7.22 0.01 -6.02
C PRO A 11 6.85 -1.46 -5.85
N ARG A 12 7.83 -2.35 -5.60
CA ARG A 12 7.56 -3.77 -5.34
C ARG A 12 6.61 -3.98 -4.15
N ASP A 13 6.71 -3.18 -3.09
CA ASP A 13 5.81 -3.30 -1.93
C ASP A 13 4.35 -3.02 -2.32
N LEU A 14 4.12 -2.09 -3.24
CA LEU A 14 2.79 -1.77 -3.75
C LEU A 14 2.27 -2.90 -4.66
N TYR A 15 3.13 -3.43 -5.52
CA TYR A 15 2.81 -4.58 -6.35
C TYR A 15 2.40 -5.79 -5.49
N ASP A 16 3.17 -6.11 -4.45
CA ASP A 16 2.94 -7.26 -3.59
C ASP A 16 1.59 -7.18 -2.89
N ILE A 17 1.24 -6.02 -2.34
CA ILE A 17 -0.07 -5.82 -1.71
C ILE A 17 -1.19 -5.99 -2.75
N TRP A 18 -1.07 -5.37 -3.91
CA TRP A 18 -2.07 -5.52 -4.97
C TRP A 18 -2.24 -6.96 -5.42
N TYR A 19 -1.13 -7.69 -5.61
CA TYR A 19 -1.16 -9.07 -6.07
C TYR A 19 -1.80 -9.98 -5.02
N LEU A 20 -1.44 -9.83 -3.75
CA LEU A 20 -1.99 -10.65 -2.66
C LEU A 20 -3.48 -10.39 -2.45
N THR A 21 -3.94 -9.14 -2.51
CA THR A 21 -5.36 -8.82 -2.30
C THR A 21 -6.21 -9.13 -3.53
N SER A 22 -5.73 -8.80 -4.74
CA SER A 22 -6.52 -9.01 -5.97
C SER A 22 -6.73 -10.49 -6.30
N ASN A 23 -5.84 -11.37 -5.84
CA ASN A 23 -5.96 -12.82 -6.00
C ASN A 23 -6.60 -13.50 -4.77
N GLN A 24 -7.22 -12.74 -3.86
CA GLN A 24 -7.91 -13.24 -2.66
C GLN A 24 -7.02 -14.09 -1.74
N HIS A 25 -5.70 -13.88 -1.78
CA HIS A 25 -4.75 -14.56 -0.89
C HIS A 25 -4.70 -13.91 0.49
N VAL A 26 -5.06 -12.64 0.59
CA VAL A 26 -5.03 -11.85 1.82
C VAL A 26 -6.22 -10.90 1.86
N ASP A 27 -6.96 -10.91 2.97
CA ASP A 27 -7.84 -9.82 3.37
C ASP A 27 -7.09 -8.89 4.32
N ILE A 28 -6.98 -7.61 3.97
CA ILE A 28 -6.27 -6.62 4.80
C ILE A 28 -7.03 -6.34 6.10
N ALA A 29 -8.36 -6.43 6.07
CA ALA A 29 -9.18 -6.19 7.26
C ALA A 29 -8.87 -7.21 8.37
N GLU A 30 -8.61 -8.47 8.01
CA GLU A 30 -8.23 -9.52 8.96
C GLU A 30 -6.82 -9.30 9.58
N LEU A 31 -5.97 -8.52 8.92
CA LEU A 31 -4.60 -8.26 9.37
C LEU A 31 -4.44 -6.91 10.07
N ILE A 32 -5.51 -6.11 10.20
CA ILE A 32 -5.40 -4.72 10.62
C ILE A 32 -4.82 -4.58 12.02
N GLU A 33 -5.27 -5.42 12.97
CA GLU A 33 -4.80 -5.42 14.36
C GLU A 33 -3.30 -5.74 14.42
N ALA A 34 -2.86 -6.80 13.72
CA ALA A 34 -1.44 -7.17 13.66
C ALA A 34 -0.56 -6.09 12.99
N VAL A 35 -1.12 -5.35 12.02
CA VAL A 35 -0.43 -4.22 11.39
C VAL A 35 -0.32 -3.05 12.36
N GLU A 36 -1.37 -2.77 13.14
CA GLU A 36 -1.40 -1.73 14.17
C GLU A 36 -0.38 -2.02 15.27
N GLU A 37 -0.41 -3.21 15.89
CA GLU A 37 0.54 -3.63 16.91
C GLU A 37 2.00 -3.43 16.46
N LYS A 38 2.29 -3.78 15.20
CA LYS A 38 3.64 -3.63 14.63
C LYS A 38 4.07 -2.17 14.46
N TRP A 39 3.13 -1.25 14.28
CA TRP A 39 3.38 0.19 14.22
C TRP A 39 3.46 0.81 15.61
N GLU A 40 2.62 0.37 16.55
CA GLU A 40 2.67 0.79 17.95
C GLU A 40 4.00 0.40 18.60
N PHE A 41 4.53 -0.79 18.28
CA PHE A 41 5.88 -1.19 18.68
C PHE A 41 6.97 -0.23 18.19
N ARG A 42 6.69 0.53 17.12
CA ARG A 42 7.58 1.58 16.56
C ARG A 42 7.22 2.98 17.03
N GLY A 43 6.30 3.12 17.99
CA GLY A 43 5.85 4.40 18.53
C GLY A 43 5.04 5.23 17.53
N LYS A 44 4.37 4.61 16.56
CA LYS A 44 3.56 5.30 15.53
C LYS A 44 2.13 4.81 15.55
N LYS A 45 1.18 5.71 15.29
CA LYS A 45 -0.23 5.34 15.09
C LYS A 45 -0.51 4.98 13.65
N LEU A 46 -1.47 4.09 13.44
CA LEU A 46 -1.86 3.62 12.13
C LEU A 46 -2.40 4.74 11.22
N THR A 47 -3.11 5.71 11.82
CA THR A 47 -3.64 6.89 11.13
C THR A 47 -2.56 7.77 10.53
N ASP A 48 -1.41 7.88 11.21
CA ASP A 48 -0.32 8.77 10.81
C ASP A 48 0.42 8.22 9.58
N VAL A 49 0.43 6.89 9.42
CA VAL A 49 1.14 6.19 8.34
C VAL A 49 0.27 5.97 7.10
N GLY A 50 -1.06 5.98 7.24
CA GLY A 50 -1.98 5.92 6.10
C GLY A 50 -1.83 7.12 5.16
N GLU A 51 -1.67 8.33 5.69
CA GLU A 51 -1.47 9.54 4.88
C GLU A 51 -0.17 9.51 4.06
N GLU A 52 0.87 8.84 4.56
CA GLU A 52 2.14 8.69 3.85
C GLU A 52 1.98 7.90 2.55
N PHE A 53 1.06 6.92 2.49
CA PHE A 53 0.76 6.21 1.24
C PHE A 53 0.21 7.15 0.16
N LEU A 54 -0.69 8.07 0.55
CA LEU A 54 -1.27 9.05 -0.37
C LEU A 54 -0.23 10.02 -0.90
N ARG A 55 0.67 10.50 -0.03
CA ARG A 55 1.76 11.43 -0.40
C ARG A 55 2.75 10.83 -1.39
N LYS A 56 2.86 9.50 -1.46
CA LYS A 56 3.83 8.80 -2.30
C LYS A 56 3.36 8.50 -3.72
N GLU A 57 2.09 8.75 -4.07
CA GLU A 57 1.51 8.36 -5.37
C GLU A 57 2.40 8.77 -6.56
N THR A 58 2.71 10.07 -6.67
CA THR A 58 3.56 10.61 -7.75
C THR A 58 4.92 9.93 -7.81
N ARG A 59 5.51 9.64 -6.64
CA ARG A 59 6.83 8.98 -6.58
C ARG A 59 6.74 7.53 -7.02
N PHE A 60 5.73 6.79 -6.58
CA PHE A 60 5.53 5.42 -7.04
C PHE A 60 5.27 5.35 -8.53
N LYS A 61 4.44 6.25 -9.08
CA LYS A 61 4.19 6.33 -10.52
C LYS A 61 5.48 6.49 -11.32
N LYS A 62 6.36 7.41 -10.89
CA LYS A 62 7.65 7.65 -11.55
C LYS A 62 8.59 6.44 -11.48
N LEU A 63 8.55 5.68 -10.38
CA LEU A 63 9.45 4.55 -10.16
C LEU A 63 8.90 3.22 -10.69
N TRP A 64 7.61 3.15 -11.01
CA TRP A 64 6.87 1.91 -11.25
C TRP A 64 7.54 0.99 -12.27
N GLU A 65 7.62 1.41 -13.52
CA GLU A 65 8.19 0.61 -14.60
C GLU A 65 9.69 0.38 -14.40
N MET A 66 10.42 1.44 -14.02
CA MET A 66 11.87 1.39 -13.79
C MET A 66 12.25 0.31 -12.78
N ARG A 67 11.51 0.18 -11.67
CA ARG A 67 11.85 -0.74 -10.58
C ARG A 67 11.33 -2.16 -10.83
N LEU A 68 10.17 -2.30 -11.48
CA LEU A 68 9.52 -3.60 -11.67
C LEU A 68 9.97 -4.34 -12.93
N SER A 69 10.47 -3.66 -13.96
CA SER A 69 10.86 -4.28 -15.23
C SER A 69 11.93 -5.37 -15.13
N SER A 70 12.80 -5.33 -14.13
CA SER A 70 13.80 -6.39 -13.89
C SER A 70 13.27 -7.55 -13.04
N GLN A 71 12.07 -7.42 -12.47
CA GLN A 71 11.52 -8.34 -11.47
C GLN A 71 10.22 -9.01 -11.92
N ILE A 72 9.45 -8.35 -12.80
CA ILE A 72 8.10 -8.73 -13.19
C ILE A 72 7.98 -8.73 -14.70
N ALA A 73 7.59 -9.87 -15.27
CA ALA A 73 7.49 -10.05 -16.72
C ALA A 73 6.35 -9.23 -17.36
N SER A 74 5.23 -9.05 -16.64
CA SER A 74 4.10 -8.24 -17.09
C SER A 74 3.72 -7.24 -16.00
N ILE A 75 4.06 -5.97 -16.24
CA ILE A 75 3.81 -4.91 -15.28
C ILE A 75 2.39 -4.37 -15.51
N PRO A 76 1.49 -4.45 -14.52
CA PRO A 76 0.16 -3.86 -14.63
C PRO A 76 0.23 -2.32 -14.62
N GLU A 77 -0.82 -1.68 -15.14
CA GLU A 77 -0.91 -0.22 -15.16
C GLU A 77 -0.94 0.34 -13.72
N PHE A 78 -0.06 1.31 -13.44
CA PHE A 78 0.12 1.85 -12.10
C PHE A 78 -1.18 2.37 -11.48
N GLY A 79 -1.96 3.15 -12.22
CA GLY A 79 -3.20 3.75 -11.74
C GLY A 79 -4.29 2.73 -11.38
N GLN A 80 -4.36 1.59 -12.08
CA GLN A 80 -5.23 0.48 -11.73
C GLN A 80 -4.80 -0.16 -10.40
N VAL A 81 -3.52 -0.51 -10.30
CA VAL A 81 -2.92 -1.08 -9.07
C VAL A 81 -3.16 -0.16 -7.87
N TYR A 82 -2.82 1.12 -8.03
CA TYR A 82 -2.90 2.11 -6.97
C TYR A 82 -4.35 2.29 -6.49
N ARG A 83 -5.32 2.39 -7.41
CA ARG A 83 -6.74 2.53 -7.06
C ARG A 83 -7.29 1.32 -6.32
N VAL A 84 -6.92 0.11 -6.73
CA VAL A 84 -7.33 -1.12 -6.02
C VAL A 84 -6.78 -1.13 -4.61
N VAL A 85 -5.47 -0.95 -4.44
CA VAL A 85 -4.84 -0.94 -3.10
C VAL A 85 -5.42 0.16 -2.21
N GLN A 86 -5.66 1.34 -2.77
CA GLN A 86 -6.27 2.45 -2.05
C GLN A 86 -7.71 2.12 -1.59
N ARG A 87 -8.47 1.34 -2.37
CA ARG A 87 -9.80 0.85 -1.98
C ARG A 87 -9.70 -0.15 -0.84
N GLU A 88 -8.82 -1.14 -0.94
CA GLU A 88 -8.61 -2.15 0.11
C GLU A 88 -8.20 -1.48 1.43
N PHE A 89 -7.29 -0.49 1.37
CA PHE A 89 -6.89 0.28 2.56
C PHE A 89 -8.03 1.08 3.18
N ARG A 90 -8.95 1.65 2.39
CA ARG A 90 -10.14 2.32 2.94
C ARG A 90 -11.09 1.33 3.60
N GLN A 91 -11.29 0.15 3.00
CA GLN A 91 -12.16 -0.88 3.54
C GLN A 91 -11.62 -1.45 4.86
N ALA A 92 -10.30 -1.61 4.95
CA ALA A 92 -9.61 -2.02 6.18
C ALA A 92 -9.42 -0.88 7.21
N GLY A 93 -9.93 0.34 6.96
CA GLY A 93 -9.80 1.46 7.90
C GLY A 93 -8.42 2.14 7.95
N LEU A 94 -7.47 1.76 7.10
CA LEU A 94 -6.13 2.36 7.00
C LEU A 94 -6.13 3.78 6.40
N LEU A 95 -7.16 4.10 5.62
CA LEU A 95 -7.35 5.41 5.01
C LEU A 95 -8.72 5.95 5.41
N LYS A 96 -8.78 7.25 5.74
CA LYS A 96 -10.06 7.93 6.00
C LYS A 96 -10.97 7.79 4.78
N GLN A 97 -12.23 7.44 5.03
CA GLN A 97 -13.26 7.55 4.00
C GLN A 97 -13.43 9.03 3.65
N ARG A 98 -13.51 9.35 2.36
CA ARG A 98 -13.96 10.68 1.96
C ARG A 98 -15.45 10.76 2.31
N ILE A 99 -15.79 11.55 3.31
CA ILE A 99 -17.16 11.98 3.54
C ILE A 99 -17.51 12.84 2.31
N ILE A 100 -18.47 12.36 1.52
CA ILE A 100 -19.01 13.05 0.34
C ILE A 100 -19.88 14.20 0.83
#